data_AF-A0A969UTR5-F1
#
_entry.id   AF-A0A969UTR5-F1
#
_cell.length_a   1.000
_cell.length_b   1.000
_cell.length_c   1.000
_cell.angle_alpha   90.00
_cell.angle_beta   90.00
_cell.angle_gamma   90.00
#
_symmetry.space_group_name_H-M   'P 1'
#
loop_
_entity.id
_entity.type
_entity.pdbx_description
1 polymer ?
#
loop_
_entity_poly.entity_id
_entity_poly.type
_entity_poly.pdbx_seq_one_letter_code
_entity_poly.pdbx_strand_id
1 'polypeptide(L)'
;MRKYIIFQAEKKDKTNWRNRKLQHTQALTWILAEHWDSSDKPIPEPGYRPTEFIRVDALHNPSEHGYSTHYRTGDWEVTRVETYTPDVPMGEFDMIVICYCKYNPINAPLKPMPDRQVSIDSFGGDKEAYEQWLESQKQPVPGRFR
;
A
#
# COMPACT_ATOMS: atom_id res chain seq x y z
N MET A 1 -18.59 1.50 -2.60
CA MET A 1 -18.25 2.63 -3.50
C MET A 1 -16.78 2.55 -3.88
N ARG A 2 -16.45 2.51 -5.17
CA ARG A 2 -15.07 2.44 -5.68
C ARG A 2 -14.46 3.85 -5.74
N LYS A 3 -13.39 4.06 -4.99
CA LYS A 3 -12.67 5.32 -4.88
C LYS A 3 -11.27 5.18 -5.48
N TYR A 4 -10.85 6.16 -6.26
CA TYR A 4 -9.45 6.31 -6.66
C TYR A 4 -8.82 7.45 -5.86
N ILE A 5 -7.92 7.11 -4.94
CA ILE A 5 -7.33 8.04 -3.99
C ILE A 5 -5.88 8.31 -4.40
N ILE A 6 -5.56 9.58 -4.64
CA ILE A 6 -4.25 10.05 -5.06
C ILE A 6 -3.66 10.90 -3.95
N PHE A 7 -2.53 10.47 -3.39
CA PHE A 7 -1.73 11.29 -2.49
C PHE A 7 -0.68 12.04 -3.30
N GLN A 8 -0.63 13.35 -3.18
CA GLN A 8 0.36 14.17 -3.87
C GLN A 8 1.00 15.18 -2.94
N ALA A 9 2.29 15.42 -3.12
CA ALA A 9 3.00 16.48 -2.43
C ALA A 9 2.49 17.85 -2.90
N GLU A 10 2.34 18.79 -1.97
CA GLU A 10 2.05 20.17 -2.32
C GLU A 10 3.14 20.76 -3.22
N LYS A 11 2.76 21.59 -4.19
CA LYS A 11 3.70 22.22 -5.14
C LYS A 11 4.82 23.03 -4.45
N LYS A 12 4.56 23.55 -3.24
CA LYS A 12 5.53 24.31 -2.46
C LYS A 12 6.58 23.40 -1.81
N ASP A 13 6.28 22.11 -1.65
CA ASP A 13 7.12 21.15 -0.96
C ASP A 13 8.19 20.56 -1.88
N LYS A 14 9.39 21.15 -1.83
CA LYS A 14 10.55 20.71 -2.62
C LYS A 14 11.36 19.60 -1.94
N THR A 15 10.84 18.96 -0.89
CA THR A 15 11.57 17.87 -0.21
C THR A 15 11.68 16.68 -1.16
N ASN A 16 12.89 16.22 -1.46
CA ASN A 16 13.13 14.99 -2.26
C ASN A 16 12.39 14.89 -3.61
N TRP A 17 11.91 15.99 -4.17
CA TRP A 17 11.07 15.98 -5.38
C TRP A 17 11.80 15.38 -6.60
N ARG A 18 13.13 15.52 -6.68
CA ARG A 18 13.96 14.93 -7.75
C ARG A 18 14.00 13.40 -7.73
N ASN A 19 13.72 12.81 -6.57
CA ASN A 19 13.69 11.36 -6.39
C ASN A 19 12.28 10.78 -6.65
N ARG A 20 11.25 11.63 -6.74
CA ARG A 20 9.89 11.22 -7.07
C ARG A 20 9.75 11.09 -8.58
N LYS A 21 9.81 9.86 -9.07
CA LYS A 21 9.76 9.55 -10.49
C LYS A 21 8.68 8.52 -10.78
N LEU A 22 7.97 8.71 -11.89
CA LEU A 22 7.10 7.67 -12.43
C LEU A 22 7.95 6.47 -12.84
N GLN A 23 7.54 5.27 -12.44
CA GLN A 23 8.33 4.05 -12.68
C GLN A 23 8.62 3.81 -14.16
N HIS A 24 7.63 4.05 -15.04
CA HIS A 24 7.70 3.71 -16.47
C HIS A 24 8.51 4.72 -17.30
N THR A 25 8.45 6.03 -16.99
CA THR A 25 9.10 7.09 -17.79
C THR A 25 10.27 7.76 -17.08
N GLN A 26 10.44 7.54 -15.78
CA GLN A 26 11.36 8.28 -14.93
C GLN A 26 11.08 9.79 -14.86
N ALA A 27 9.93 10.23 -15.38
CA ALA A 27 9.48 11.62 -15.32
C ALA A 27 9.17 12.02 -13.88
N LEU A 28 9.48 13.27 -13.54
CA LEU A 28 9.25 13.81 -12.21
C LEU A 28 7.75 13.92 -11.94
N THR A 29 7.35 13.51 -10.73
CA THR A 29 5.96 13.52 -10.31
C THR A 29 5.78 14.12 -8.92
N TRP A 30 4.61 14.69 -8.69
CA TRP A 30 4.16 15.11 -7.37
C TRP A 30 3.39 13.99 -6.65
N ILE A 31 3.01 12.93 -7.36
CA ILE A 31 2.30 11.78 -6.79
C ILE A 31 3.23 11.03 -5.84
N LEU A 32 2.71 10.75 -4.64
CA LEU A 32 3.36 10.02 -3.56
C LEU A 32 2.88 8.58 -3.52
N ALA A 33 1.57 8.37 -3.64
CA ALA A 33 0.93 7.06 -3.63
C ALA A 33 -0.45 7.14 -4.31
N GLU A 34 -0.88 5.99 -4.83
CA GLU A 34 -2.16 5.82 -5.49
C GLU A 34 -2.85 4.60 -4.88
N HIS A 35 -4.12 4.72 -4.52
CA HIS A 35 -4.91 3.65 -3.94
C HIS A 35 -6.22 3.47 -4.70
N TRP A 36 -6.43 2.25 -5.16
CA TRP A 36 -7.71 1.78 -5.71
C TRP A 36 -8.51 1.14 -4.59
N ASP A 37 -9.42 1.92 -4.01
CA ASP A 37 -10.16 1.54 -2.81
C ASP A 37 -11.58 1.10 -3.17
N SER A 38 -11.84 -0.20 -3.06
CA SER A 38 -13.19 -0.78 -3.16
C SER A 38 -13.82 -1.06 -1.81
N SER A 39 -13.20 -0.62 -0.70
CA SER A 39 -13.74 -0.81 0.64
C SER A 39 -14.73 0.30 1.03
N ASP A 40 -15.54 0.02 2.05
CA ASP A 40 -16.48 0.99 2.63
C ASP A 40 -15.81 1.91 3.67
N LYS A 41 -14.48 1.96 3.71
CA LYS A 41 -13.74 2.86 4.61
C LYS A 41 -13.98 4.32 4.24
N PRO A 42 -13.97 5.25 5.21
CA PRO A 42 -14.04 6.68 4.90
C PRO A 42 -12.83 7.13 4.06
N ILE A 43 -13.00 8.23 3.33
CA ILE A 43 -11.88 8.88 2.63
C ILE A 43 -10.88 9.46 3.65
N PRO A 44 -9.60 9.64 3.28
CA PRO A 44 -8.65 10.32 4.13
C PRO A 44 -9.09 11.76 4.45
N GLU A 45 -8.78 12.21 5.66
CA GLU A 45 -9.03 13.59 6.12
C GLU A 45 -7.69 14.29 6.42
N PRO A 46 -7.67 15.64 6.55
CA PRO A 46 -6.50 16.34 7.05
C PRO A 46 -5.95 15.74 8.36
N GLY A 47 -4.63 15.58 8.44
CA GLY A 47 -3.94 14.87 9.52
C GLY A 47 -3.67 13.39 9.23
N TYR A 48 -4.35 12.79 8.24
CA TYR A 48 -4.06 11.42 7.79
C TYR A 48 -2.64 11.31 7.24
N ARG A 49 -2.01 10.15 7.43
CA ARG A 49 -0.67 9.83 6.93
C ARG A 49 -0.70 8.52 6.17
N PRO A 50 -0.43 8.51 4.85
CA PRO A 50 -0.41 7.26 4.09
C PRO A 50 0.67 6.32 4.63
N THR A 51 0.38 5.02 4.61
CA THR A 51 1.33 3.99 5.02
C THR A 51 2.47 3.89 4.03
N GLU A 52 3.70 3.85 4.52
CA GLU A 52 4.89 3.61 3.71
C GLU A 52 5.32 2.15 3.82
N PHE A 53 5.59 1.56 2.66
CA PHE A 53 6.05 0.18 2.52
C PHE A 53 7.55 0.18 2.24
N ILE A 54 8.32 -0.49 3.09
CA ILE A 54 9.79 -0.40 3.09
C ILE A 54 10.37 -1.82 2.94
N ARG A 55 11.48 -1.89 2.20
CA ARG A 55 12.31 -3.09 2.13
C ARG A 55 13.50 -2.93 3.08
N VAL A 56 13.61 -3.84 4.03
CA VAL A 56 14.80 -4.03 4.87
C VAL A 56 15.61 -5.16 4.26
N ASP A 57 16.74 -4.85 3.62
CA ASP A 57 17.51 -5.82 2.84
C ASP A 57 17.98 -7.03 3.66
N ALA A 58 18.38 -6.82 4.92
CA ALA A 58 18.81 -7.89 5.81
C ALA A 58 17.71 -8.93 6.12
N LEU A 59 16.45 -8.57 5.89
CA LEU A 59 15.27 -9.41 6.15
C LEU A 59 14.55 -9.81 4.86
N HIS A 60 15.04 -9.38 3.70
CA HIS A 60 14.45 -9.73 2.42
C HIS A 60 14.92 -11.12 1.98
N ASN A 61 13.96 -12.01 1.72
CA ASN A 61 14.22 -13.29 1.10
C ASN A 61 13.97 -13.20 -0.42
N PRO A 62 15.00 -13.32 -1.28
CA PRO A 62 14.83 -13.25 -2.73
C PRO A 62 13.93 -14.35 -3.31
N SER A 63 13.73 -15.47 -2.60
CA SER A 63 12.85 -16.55 -3.04
C SER A 63 11.36 -16.28 -2.75
N GLU A 64 11.05 -15.25 -1.95
CA GLU A 64 9.68 -14.89 -1.61
C GLU A 64 9.16 -13.77 -2.52
N HIS A 65 7.96 -13.95 -3.06
CA HIS A 65 7.27 -12.87 -3.78
C HIS A 65 6.88 -11.74 -2.80
N GLY A 66 7.42 -10.54 -3.02
CA GLY A 66 7.14 -9.36 -2.22
C GLY A 66 8.38 -8.50 -2.08
N TYR A 67 8.31 -7.24 -2.51
CA TYR A 67 9.46 -6.35 -2.42
C TYR A 67 9.64 -5.76 -1.01
N SER A 68 8.53 -5.44 -0.33
CA SER A 68 8.54 -4.80 0.98
C SER A 68 8.50 -5.83 2.10
N THR A 69 9.31 -5.62 3.14
CA THR A 69 9.35 -6.49 4.33
C THR A 69 8.69 -5.84 5.55
N HIS A 70 8.58 -4.51 5.56
CA HIS A 70 8.03 -3.74 6.67
C HIS A 70 7.10 -2.63 6.18
N TYR A 71 6.28 -2.13 7.08
CA TYR A 71 5.54 -0.88 6.89
C TYR A 71 5.68 0.04 8.10
N ARG A 72 5.42 1.32 7.88
CA ARG A 72 5.28 2.32 8.94
C ARG A 72 4.25 3.37 8.55
N THR A 73 3.83 4.16 9.53
CA THR A 73 3.14 5.42 9.25
C THR A 73 4.09 6.35 8.50
N GLY A 74 3.65 6.91 7.38
CA GLY A 74 4.48 7.75 6.51
C GLY A 74 4.78 9.14 7.05
N ASP A 75 5.79 9.76 6.42
CA ASP A 75 6.25 11.11 6.76
C ASP A 75 5.37 12.21 6.17
N TRP A 76 4.51 11.85 5.22
CA TRP A 76 3.58 12.75 4.56
C TRP A 76 2.30 12.88 5.36
N GLU A 77 1.87 14.12 5.59
CA GLU A 77 0.61 14.43 6.28
C GLU A 77 -0.34 15.13 5.31
N VAL A 78 -1.55 14.59 5.18
CA VAL A 78 -2.63 15.21 4.41
C VAL A 78 -2.99 16.55 5.06
N THR A 79 -3.04 17.60 4.26
CA THR A 79 -3.41 18.95 4.68
C THR A 79 -4.73 19.40 4.08
N ARG A 80 -5.07 18.85 2.91
CA ARG A 80 -6.24 19.23 2.13
C ARG A 80 -6.70 18.08 1.26
N VAL A 81 -8.01 17.95 1.10
CA VAL A 81 -8.65 16.89 0.34
C VAL A 81 -9.62 17.52 -0.66
N GLU A 82 -9.51 17.14 -1.92
CA GLU A 82 -10.48 17.44 -2.97
C GLU A 82 -11.17 16.16 -3.39
N THR A 83 -12.46 16.24 -3.71
CA THR A 83 -13.25 15.10 -4.18
C THR A 83 -13.91 15.46 -5.50
N TYR A 84 -13.96 14.49 -6.41
CA TYR A 84 -14.59 14.59 -7.71
C TYR A 84 -15.49 13.38 -7.89
N THR A 85 -16.80 13.61 -7.85
CA THR A 85 -17.82 12.60 -8.07
C THR A 85 -18.46 12.87 -9.43
N PRO A 86 -18.53 11.90 -10.35
CA PRO A 86 -19.19 12.10 -11.61
C PRO A 86 -20.70 12.22 -11.41
N ASP A 87 -21.34 13.12 -12.16
CA ASP A 87 -22.81 13.30 -12.09
C ASP A 87 -23.58 12.07 -12.59
N VAL A 88 -22.95 11.26 -13.45
CA VAL A 88 -23.51 10.03 -14.02
C VAL A 88 -22.56 8.86 -13.77
N PRO A 89 -23.03 7.71 -13.27
CA PRO A 89 -22.19 6.55 -12.99
C PRO A 89 -21.79 5.82 -14.28
N MET A 90 -20.81 6.37 -14.99
CA MET A 90 -20.30 5.81 -16.26
C MET A 90 -18.83 5.38 -16.19
N GLY A 91 -18.16 5.60 -15.06
CA GLY A 91 -16.73 5.31 -14.87
C GLY A 91 -16.45 4.04 -14.07
N GLU A 92 -15.18 3.63 -14.04
CA GLU A 92 -14.69 2.54 -13.19
C GLU A 92 -14.75 2.90 -11.68
N PHE A 93 -14.59 4.19 -11.38
CA PHE A 93 -14.63 4.74 -10.03
C PHE A 93 -15.86 5.61 -9.84
N ASP A 94 -16.48 5.47 -8.68
CA ASP A 94 -17.58 6.31 -8.22
C ASP A 94 -17.07 7.68 -7.75
N MET A 95 -15.79 7.79 -7.36
CA MET A 95 -15.20 9.03 -6.84
C MET A 95 -13.69 9.04 -7.03
N ILE A 96 -13.14 10.20 -7.37
CA ILE A 96 -11.70 10.48 -7.31
C ILE A 96 -11.44 11.39 -6.11
N VAL A 97 -10.44 11.03 -5.30
CA VAL A 97 -10.04 11.77 -4.10
C VAL A 97 -8.59 12.22 -4.27
N ILE A 98 -8.32 13.52 -4.18
CA ILE A 98 -6.97 14.07 -4.24
C ILE A 98 -6.58 14.59 -2.86
N CYS A 99 -5.61 13.92 -2.24
CA CYS A 99 -5.04 14.29 -0.95
C CYS A 99 -3.73 15.06 -1.15
N TYR A 100 -3.74 16.36 -0.85
CA TYR A 100 -2.56 17.20 -0.86
C TYR A 100 -1.80 17.06 0.45
N CYS A 101 -0.51 16.75 0.37
CA CYS A 101 0.31 16.37 1.51
C CYS A 101 1.50 17.33 1.67
N LYS A 102 1.79 17.69 2.92
CA LYS A 102 3.05 18.33 3.30
C LYS A 102 4.01 17.29 3.88
N TYR A 103 5.30 17.51 3.71
CA TYR A 103 6.32 16.72 4.41
C TYR A 103 6.34 17.13 5.87
N ASN A 104 6.02 16.20 6.77
CA ASN A 104 6.08 16.40 8.21
C ASN A 104 6.62 15.12 8.86
N PRO A 105 7.94 14.88 8.80
CA PRO A 105 8.54 13.59 9.12
C PRO A 105 8.32 13.20 10.58
N ILE A 106 8.13 11.91 10.81
CA ILE A 106 7.91 11.35 12.14
C ILE A 106 8.80 10.13 12.36
N ASN A 107 9.20 9.92 13.61
CA ASN A 107 9.91 8.70 14.00
C ASN A 107 8.91 7.56 14.23
N ALA A 108 8.28 7.09 13.15
CA ALA A 108 7.32 5.99 13.21
C ALA A 108 8.06 4.63 13.27
N PRO A 109 7.66 3.71 14.16
CA PRO A 109 8.28 2.39 14.26
C PRO A 109 8.00 1.56 13.00
N LEU A 110 9.01 0.81 12.56
CA LEU A 110 8.83 -0.21 11.52
C LEU A 110 8.07 -1.41 12.10
N LYS A 111 7.05 -1.85 11.38
CA LYS A 111 6.28 -3.05 11.69
C LYS A 111 6.54 -4.09 10.59
N PRO A 112 6.79 -5.36 10.93
CA PRO A 112 6.95 -6.40 9.92
C PRO A 112 5.65 -6.54 9.12
N MET A 113 5.77 -6.87 7.83
CA MET A 113 4.60 -7.25 7.03
C MET A 113 3.87 -8.43 7.68
N PRO A 114 2.52 -8.42 7.71
CA PRO A 114 1.78 -9.58 8.16
C PRO A 114 2.05 -10.75 7.21
N ASP A 115 2.01 -11.97 7.77
CA ASP A 115 2.04 -13.18 6.97
C ASP A 115 0.90 -13.20 5.95
N ARG A 116 1.12 -13.87 4.82
CA ARG A 116 0.09 -14.01 3.79
C ARG A 116 -1.14 -14.70 4.38
N GLN A 117 -2.26 -14.00 4.31
CA GLN A 117 -3.54 -14.57 4.72
C GLN A 117 -4.06 -15.45 3.58
N VAL A 118 -4.14 -16.75 3.83
CA VAL A 118 -4.70 -17.72 2.90
C VAL A 118 -6.02 -18.21 3.50
N SER A 119 -7.10 -18.10 2.72
CA SER A 119 -8.43 -18.58 3.09
C SER A 119 -8.85 -19.73 2.18
N ILE A 120 -9.93 -20.41 2.54
CA ILE A 120 -10.56 -21.44 1.67
C ILE A 120 -10.92 -20.89 0.28
N ASP A 121 -11.26 -19.60 0.18
CA ASP A 121 -11.55 -18.95 -1.10
C ASP A 121 -10.32 -18.89 -2.02
N SER A 122 -9.11 -18.91 -1.45
CA SER A 122 -7.86 -19.01 -2.21
C SER A 122 -7.73 -20.34 -2.97
N PHE A 123 -8.52 -21.34 -2.59
CA PHE A 123 -8.62 -22.66 -3.22
C PHE A 123 -9.94 -22.83 -3.99
N GLY A 124 -10.64 -21.74 -4.31
CA GLY A 124 -11.92 -21.80 -5.02
C GLY A 124 -13.03 -22.48 -4.22
N GLY A 125 -12.94 -22.49 -2.89
CA GLY A 125 -13.89 -23.19 -2.01
C GLY A 125 -13.55 -24.65 -1.74
N ASP A 126 -12.45 -25.18 -2.30
CA ASP A 126 -11.99 -26.55 -2.04
C ASP A 126 -11.42 -26.66 -0.61
N LYS A 127 -12.23 -27.26 0.27
CA LYS A 127 -11.91 -27.43 1.68
C LYS A 127 -10.78 -28.44 1.89
N GLU A 128 -10.74 -29.51 1.11
CA GLU A 128 -9.73 -30.56 1.26
C GLU A 128 -8.35 -30.05 0.87
N ALA A 129 -8.26 -29.30 -0.24
CA ALA A 129 -7.02 -28.66 -0.66
C ALA A 129 -6.53 -27.62 0.37
N TYR A 130 -7.44 -26.84 0.96
CA TYR A 130 -7.10 -25.88 2.02
C TYR A 130 -6.57 -26.58 3.29
N GLU A 131 -7.19 -27.67 3.72
CA GLU A 131 -6.75 -28.45 4.89
C GLU A 131 -5.38 -29.11 4.66
N GLN A 132 -5.15 -29.70 3.48
CA GLN A 132 -3.84 -30.24 3.10
C GLN A 132 -2.74 -29.16 3.09
N TRP A 133 -3.07 -27.97 2.59
CA TRP A 133 -2.14 -26.83 2.64
C TRP A 133 -1.83 -26.44 4.09
N LEU A 134 -2.85 -26.29 4.96
CA LEU A 134 -2.64 -25.98 6.38
C LEU A 134 -1.74 -27.00 7.09
N GLU A 135 -1.88 -28.29 6.77
CA GLU A 135 -1.00 -29.33 7.30
C GLU A 135 0.43 -29.21 6.78
N SER A 136 0.62 -28.89 5.50
CA SER A 136 1.96 -28.67 4.92
C SER A 136 2.71 -27.50 5.57
N GLN A 137 1.99 -26.46 6.02
CA GLN A 137 2.58 -25.30 6.70
C GLN A 137 3.00 -25.60 8.14
N LYS A 138 2.41 -26.63 8.78
CA LYS A 138 2.76 -27.05 10.15
C LYS A 138 4.04 -27.88 10.21
N GLN A 139 4.47 -28.46 9.09
CA GLN A 139 5.71 -29.22 9.05
C GLN A 139 6.89 -28.25 8.98
N PRO A 140 7.85 -28.30 9.93
CA PRO A 140 9.07 -27.53 9.81
C PRO A 140 9.81 -28.00 8.56
N VAL A 141 10.15 -27.06 7.67
CA VAL A 141 10.99 -27.35 6.50
C VAL A 141 12.25 -28.10 6.99
N PRO A 142 12.44 -29.38 6.63
CA PRO A 142 13.65 -30.10 6.99
C PRO A 142 14.76 -29.58 6.09
N GLY A 143 15.48 -28.56 6.56
CA GLY A 143 16.53 -27.93 5.75
C GLY A 143 17.05 -26.59 6.27
N ARG A 144 17.23 -26.43 7.59
CA ARG A 144 18.01 -25.32 8.18
C ARG A 144 19.18 -25.89 8.98
N PHE A 145 20.18 -26.40 8.27
CA PHE A 145 21.55 -26.54 8.77
C PHE A 145 22.51 -26.31 7.59
N ARG A 146 23.04 -25.10 7.49
CA ARG A 146 24.47 -24.77 7.62
C ARG A 146 24.69 -23.29 7.38
#